data_AF-A0A3C0U0A5-F1
#
_entry.id   AF-A0A3C0U0A5-F1
#
_cell.length_a   1.000
_cell.length_b   1.000
_cell.length_c   1.000
_cell.angle_alpha   90.00
_cell.angle_beta   90.00
_cell.angle_gamma   90.00
#
_symmetry.space_group_name_H-M   'P 1'
#
loop_
_entity.id
_entity.type
_entity.pdbx_description
1 polymer ?
#
loop_
_entity_poly.entity_id
_entity_poly.type
_entity_poly.pdbx_seq_one_letter_code
_entity_poly.pdbx_strand_id
1 'polypeptide(L)'
;MQKMSRTAKNQKDFKVAALSNWRGGENEYAVLVSPYFQYPKSESQIYKTALDDNVCLFAWEHISILLDNNISENENFSLETIWNSSSMLVRDSKISYENAKCCFLPKINSFVAKKLGMDISSFLKLLNEQKLIIVKRGSLELAYCEDKIEEIKKYTHEQAISELIKETKLEERISVINSYLSSLGDVDEQS
;
A
#
# COMPACT_ATOMS: atom_id res chain seq x y z
N MET A 1 3.52 -8.86 -1.82
CA MET A 1 2.63 -8.42 -2.91
C MET A 1 1.19 -8.47 -2.41
N GLN A 2 0.43 -7.38 -2.55
CA GLN A 2 -0.91 -7.23 -1.97
C GLN A 2 -2.00 -7.85 -2.89
N LYS A 3 -2.96 -8.63 -2.35
CA LYS A 3 -4.04 -9.28 -3.11
C LYS A 3 -4.89 -8.27 -3.89
N MET A 4 -5.28 -8.59 -5.14
CA MET A 4 -6.19 -7.72 -5.91
C MET A 4 -7.63 -7.74 -5.40
N SER A 5 -8.03 -8.79 -4.68
CA SER A 5 -9.35 -8.93 -4.06
C SER A 5 -9.55 -8.09 -2.79
N ARG A 6 -8.63 -7.18 -2.45
CA ARG A 6 -8.79 -6.31 -1.28
C ARG A 6 -9.91 -5.29 -1.51
N THR A 7 -10.97 -5.39 -0.72
CA THR A 7 -12.21 -4.60 -0.85
C THR A 7 -12.09 -3.20 -0.27
N ALA A 8 -11.52 -3.06 0.93
CA ALA A 8 -11.37 -1.76 1.61
C ALA A 8 -9.91 -1.35 1.78
N LYS A 9 -9.66 -0.05 1.60
CA LYS A 9 -8.36 0.58 1.80
C LYS A 9 -8.51 1.68 2.81
N ASN A 10 -8.50 1.27 4.07
CA ASN A 10 -8.73 2.22 5.15
C ASN A 10 -7.49 3.10 5.30
N GLN A 11 -7.71 4.37 5.60
CA GLN A 11 -6.62 5.30 5.87
C GLN A 11 -5.65 4.76 6.95
N LYS A 12 -6.19 4.13 8.00
CA LYS A 12 -5.40 3.50 9.08
C LYS A 12 -4.45 2.40 8.60
N ASP A 13 -4.75 1.76 7.47
CA ASP A 13 -3.94 0.66 6.93
C ASP A 13 -2.67 1.18 6.26
N PHE A 14 -2.64 2.45 5.81
CA PHE A 14 -1.46 3.08 5.23
C PHE A 14 -0.45 3.55 6.28
N LYS A 15 -0.91 3.75 7.53
CA LYS A 15 -0.06 4.11 8.68
C LYS A 15 0.90 5.28 8.42
N VAL A 16 0.49 6.28 7.63
CA VAL A 16 1.35 7.41 7.19
C VAL A 16 2.04 8.12 8.36
N ALA A 17 1.27 8.51 9.39
CA ALA A 17 1.82 9.18 10.56
C ALA A 17 2.79 8.28 11.37
N ALA A 18 2.47 6.99 11.52
CA ALA A 18 3.36 6.05 12.19
C ALA A 18 4.66 5.83 11.41
N LEU A 19 4.59 5.79 10.07
CA LEU A 19 5.76 5.72 9.20
C LEU A 19 6.66 6.95 9.35
N SER A 20 6.07 8.15 9.48
CA SER A 20 6.83 9.36 9.78
C SER A 20 7.58 9.24 11.10
N ASN A 21 6.95 8.70 12.14
CA ASN A 21 7.60 8.47 13.43
C ASN A 21 8.72 7.41 13.34
N TRP A 22 8.56 6.38 12.52
CA TRP A 22 9.59 5.34 12.31
C TRP A 22 10.84 5.83 11.59
N ARG A 23 10.76 6.95 10.86
CA ARG A 23 11.93 7.60 10.25
C ARG A 23 13.00 7.94 11.30
N GLY A 24 12.56 8.31 12.52
CA GLY A 24 13.46 8.77 13.58
C GLY A 24 14.13 10.09 13.24
N GLY A 25 15.19 10.43 13.99
CA GLY A 25 16.00 11.65 13.76
C GLY A 25 17.19 11.47 12.83
N GLU A 26 17.52 10.22 12.46
CA GLU A 26 18.71 9.90 11.66
C GLU A 26 18.45 9.89 10.15
N ASN A 27 17.18 9.75 9.74
CA ASN A 27 16.79 9.71 8.34
C ASN A 27 16.03 10.99 7.96
N GLU A 28 16.30 11.53 6.79
CA GLU A 28 15.66 12.77 6.32
C GLU A 28 14.28 12.52 5.69
N TYR A 29 14.10 11.36 5.04
CA TYR A 29 12.91 11.04 4.24
C TYR A 29 12.16 9.82 4.75
N ALA A 30 10.83 9.86 4.61
CA ALA A 30 9.95 8.72 4.85
C ALA A 30 9.19 8.44 3.55
N VAL A 31 9.31 7.22 3.01
CA VAL A 31 8.72 6.87 1.72
C VAL A 31 7.76 5.70 1.90
N LEU A 32 6.48 5.93 1.64
CA LEU A 32 5.46 4.90 1.61
C LEU A 32 5.29 4.38 0.19
N VAL A 33 5.65 3.13 -0.07
CA VAL A 33 5.48 2.49 -1.38
C VAL A 33 4.24 1.58 -1.36
N SER A 34 3.25 1.90 -2.20
CA SER A 34 2.01 1.11 -2.34
C SER A 34 1.65 0.93 -3.81
N PRO A 35 0.83 -0.06 -4.23
CA PRO A 35 0.44 -0.17 -5.63
C PRO A 35 -0.31 1.10 -6.08
N TYR A 36 0.11 1.70 -7.19
CA TYR A 36 -0.33 3.02 -7.66
C TYR A 36 -1.85 3.09 -7.76
N PHE A 37 -2.44 2.11 -8.46
CA PHE A 37 -3.88 2.04 -8.68
C PHE A 37 -4.67 1.66 -7.44
N GLN A 38 -3.97 1.36 -6.33
CA GLN A 38 -4.61 1.10 -5.06
C GLN A 38 -4.74 2.37 -4.20
N TYR A 39 -4.07 3.48 -4.50
CA TYR A 39 -4.33 4.72 -3.78
C TYR A 39 -5.76 5.27 -3.99
N PRO A 40 -6.32 6.04 -3.04
CA PRO A 40 -7.61 6.71 -3.19
C PRO A 40 -7.62 7.69 -4.38
N LYS A 41 -8.58 7.55 -5.31
CA LYS A 41 -8.49 8.25 -6.61
C LYS A 41 -8.65 9.77 -6.52
N SER A 42 -9.52 10.25 -5.64
CA SER A 42 -9.91 11.68 -5.60
C SER A 42 -9.42 12.35 -4.34
N GLU A 43 -9.87 11.89 -3.17
CA GLU A 43 -9.55 12.51 -1.89
C GLU A 43 -9.34 11.47 -0.80
N SER A 44 -8.47 11.78 0.15
CA SER A 44 -8.26 11.00 1.36
C SER A 44 -7.43 11.78 2.37
N GLN A 45 -7.65 11.50 3.64
CA GLN A 45 -6.84 12.05 4.72
C GLN A 45 -5.38 11.55 4.67
N ILE A 46 -5.07 10.44 3.98
CA ILE A 46 -3.66 10.03 3.78
C ILE A 46 -2.85 11.10 3.04
N TYR A 47 -3.48 11.84 2.11
CA TYR A 47 -2.81 12.87 1.34
C TYR A 47 -2.46 14.05 2.24
N LYS A 48 -3.42 14.51 3.04
CA LYS A 48 -3.17 15.58 4.01
C LYS A 48 -2.08 15.19 4.99
N THR A 49 -2.19 14.01 5.61
CA THR A 49 -1.17 13.52 6.56
C THR A 49 0.21 13.38 5.91
N ALA A 50 0.29 12.94 4.65
CA ALA A 50 1.56 12.86 3.93
C ALA A 50 2.21 14.23 3.67
N LEU A 51 1.40 15.26 3.40
CA LEU A 51 1.87 16.63 3.27
C LEU A 51 2.31 17.20 4.62
N ASP A 52 1.50 17.02 5.67
CA ASP A 52 1.75 17.54 7.01
C ASP A 52 3.03 16.91 7.62
N ASP A 53 3.23 15.60 7.46
CA ASP A 53 4.33 14.85 8.10
C ASP A 53 5.58 14.67 7.21
N ASN A 54 5.59 15.30 6.02
CA ASN A 54 6.59 15.10 4.97
C ASN A 54 6.90 13.61 4.68
N VAL A 55 5.86 12.86 4.32
CA VAL A 55 5.96 11.46 3.87
C VAL A 55 5.72 11.41 2.38
N CYS A 56 6.67 10.88 1.62
CA CYS A 56 6.51 10.66 0.19
C CYS A 56 5.54 9.49 -0.06
N LEU A 57 4.45 9.76 -0.77
CA LEU A 57 3.57 8.70 -1.29
C LEU A 57 4.08 8.27 -2.66
N PHE A 58 4.63 7.05 -2.70
CA PHE A 58 5.27 6.49 -3.88
C PHE A 58 4.64 5.16 -4.28
N ALA A 59 4.98 4.67 -5.47
CA ALA A 59 4.34 3.48 -6.01
C ALA A 59 5.32 2.47 -6.60
N TRP A 60 4.92 1.19 -6.55
CA TRP A 60 5.69 0.10 -7.17
C TRP A 60 5.87 0.33 -8.67
N GLU A 61 4.85 0.86 -9.33
CA GLU A 61 4.87 1.21 -10.75
C GLU A 61 5.88 2.33 -11.04
N HIS A 62 6.04 3.31 -10.13
CA HIS A 62 7.10 4.32 -10.28
C HIS A 62 8.48 3.70 -10.14
N ILE A 63 8.68 2.81 -9.17
CA ILE A 63 9.95 2.09 -8.99
C ILE A 63 10.28 1.26 -10.22
N SER A 64 9.32 0.48 -10.73
CA SER A 64 9.51 -0.33 -11.94
C SER A 64 9.94 0.55 -13.11
N ILE A 65 9.25 1.65 -13.36
CA ILE A 65 9.58 2.56 -14.46
C ILE A 65 10.98 3.15 -14.29
N LEU A 66 11.38 3.55 -13.08
CA LEU A 66 12.74 4.05 -12.82
C LEU A 66 13.80 2.97 -13.12
N LEU A 67 13.57 1.74 -12.68
CA LEU A 67 14.47 0.61 -12.92
C LEU A 67 14.56 0.25 -14.41
N ASP A 68 13.43 0.17 -15.09
CA ASP A 68 13.34 -0.16 -16.53
C ASP A 68 14.08 0.88 -17.40
N ASN A 69 14.22 2.12 -16.90
CA ASN A 69 14.96 3.20 -17.55
C ASN A 69 16.38 3.39 -16.99
N ASN A 70 16.89 2.45 -16.19
CA ASN A 70 18.23 2.49 -15.59
C ASN A 70 18.53 3.77 -14.80
N ILE A 71 17.51 4.32 -14.12
CA ILE A 71 17.71 5.49 -13.27
C ILE A 71 18.29 5.05 -11.92
N SER A 72 19.49 5.53 -11.64
CA SER A 72 20.16 5.36 -10.35
C SER A 72 20.79 6.68 -9.89
N GLU A 73 20.77 6.91 -8.59
CA GLU A 73 21.44 8.06 -7.97
C GLU A 73 22.95 7.98 -8.17
N ASN A 74 23.59 9.12 -8.47
CA ASN A 74 25.03 9.27 -8.60
C ASN A 74 25.45 10.71 -8.22
N GLU A 75 26.74 11.00 -8.22
CA GLU A 75 27.29 12.31 -7.82
C GLU A 75 26.67 13.51 -8.58
N ASN A 76 26.22 13.29 -9.82
CA ASN A 76 25.65 14.34 -10.68
C ASN A 76 24.12 14.25 -10.82
N PHE A 77 23.49 13.25 -10.20
CA PHE A 77 22.07 12.99 -10.34
C PHE A 77 21.47 12.51 -9.02
N SER A 78 20.70 13.39 -8.37
CA SER A 78 20.02 13.11 -7.10
C SER A 78 18.53 12.82 -7.30
N LEU A 79 17.98 11.87 -6.54
CA LEU A 79 16.56 11.53 -6.46
C LEU A 79 15.85 12.22 -5.28
N GLU A 80 16.55 13.05 -4.52
CA GLU A 80 16.04 13.77 -3.34
C GLU A 80 14.70 14.47 -3.59
N THR A 81 14.50 15.08 -4.76
CA THR A 81 13.26 15.78 -5.09
C THR A 81 12.03 14.85 -5.13
N ILE A 82 12.23 13.56 -5.37
CA ILE A 82 11.17 12.55 -5.27
C ILE A 82 10.89 12.25 -3.80
N TRP A 83 11.92 12.01 -3.00
CA TRP A 83 11.79 11.67 -1.58
C TRP A 83 11.23 12.83 -0.75
N ASN A 84 11.56 14.05 -1.11
CA ASN A 84 11.11 15.28 -0.47
C ASN A 84 9.84 15.88 -1.12
N SER A 85 9.15 15.11 -1.96
CA SER A 85 8.05 15.61 -2.79
C SER A 85 6.95 16.29 -1.99
N SER A 86 6.62 15.76 -0.80
CA SER A 86 5.54 16.29 0.03
C SER A 86 5.85 17.70 0.54
N SER A 87 7.05 17.94 1.06
CA SER A 87 7.51 19.30 1.39
C SER A 87 7.56 20.22 0.17
N MET A 88 8.03 19.73 -0.99
CA MET A 88 8.05 20.55 -2.21
C MET A 88 6.65 20.99 -2.63
N LEU A 89 5.66 20.11 -2.51
CA LEU A 89 4.27 20.40 -2.84
C LEU A 89 3.62 21.41 -1.90
N VAL A 90 3.95 21.38 -0.61
CA VAL A 90 3.49 22.38 0.36
C VAL A 90 4.09 23.76 0.03
N ARG A 91 5.39 23.82 -0.31
CA ARG A 91 6.10 25.06 -0.64
C ARG A 91 5.61 25.74 -1.92
N ASP A 92 5.08 24.97 -2.89
CA ASP A 92 4.57 25.51 -4.16
C ASP A 92 3.29 26.37 -3.98
N SER A 93 2.80 26.63 -2.77
CA SER A 93 1.73 27.59 -2.39
C SER A 93 0.34 27.37 -3.02
N LYS A 94 0.23 26.48 -4.01
CA LYS A 94 -1.00 26.17 -4.76
C LYS A 94 -1.90 25.15 -4.07
N ILE A 95 -1.45 24.55 -2.97
CA ILE A 95 -2.29 23.66 -2.17
C ILE A 95 -2.87 24.50 -1.03
N SER A 96 -4.08 25.00 -1.23
CA SER A 96 -4.87 25.54 -0.12
C SER A 96 -5.15 24.44 0.91
N TYR A 97 -5.40 24.82 2.16
CA TYR A 97 -5.81 23.87 3.21
C TYR A 97 -7.00 23.00 2.78
N GLU A 98 -7.91 23.59 1.99
CA GLU A 98 -9.09 22.92 1.42
C GLU A 98 -8.71 21.78 0.45
N ASN A 99 -7.62 21.93 -0.30
CA ASN A 99 -7.14 20.94 -1.28
C ASN A 99 -6.12 19.94 -0.71
N ALA A 100 -5.77 20.03 0.58
CA ALA A 100 -4.74 19.17 1.19
C ALA A 100 -5.12 17.67 1.18
N LYS A 101 -6.42 17.35 1.09
CA LYS A 101 -6.90 15.96 0.99
C LYS A 101 -6.97 15.44 -0.44
N CYS A 102 -6.81 16.29 -1.45
CA CYS A 102 -6.90 15.88 -2.84
C CYS A 102 -5.70 15.02 -3.25
N CYS A 103 -5.95 14.08 -4.15
CA CYS A 103 -4.92 13.19 -4.69
C CYS A 103 -3.86 14.00 -5.44
N PHE A 104 -2.63 13.98 -4.90
CA PHE A 104 -1.49 14.66 -5.51
C PHE A 104 -0.56 13.73 -6.30
N LEU A 105 -0.90 12.44 -6.45
CA LEU A 105 -0.07 11.49 -7.21
C LEU A 105 0.25 11.95 -8.64
N PRO A 106 -0.65 12.59 -9.40
CA PRO A 106 -0.29 13.15 -10.71
C PRO A 106 0.86 14.17 -10.67
N LYS A 107 1.03 14.88 -9.54
CA LYS A 107 2.18 15.77 -9.35
C LYS A 107 3.47 14.99 -9.10
N ILE A 108 3.39 13.87 -8.37
CA ILE A 108 4.52 12.93 -8.21
C ILE A 108 4.94 12.35 -9.56
N ASN A 109 4.00 11.98 -10.41
CA ASN A 109 4.27 11.52 -11.78
C ASN A 109 5.10 12.57 -12.56
N SER A 110 4.80 13.85 -12.35
CA SER A 110 5.53 14.94 -12.99
C SER A 110 6.97 15.06 -12.46
N PHE A 111 7.22 14.78 -11.18
CA PHE A 111 8.57 14.73 -10.63
C PHE A 111 9.37 13.54 -11.16
N VAL A 112 8.75 12.36 -11.23
CA VAL A 112 9.39 11.16 -11.79
C VAL A 112 9.68 11.33 -13.28
N ALA A 113 8.73 11.86 -14.06
CA ALA A 113 8.93 12.14 -15.49
C ALA A 113 10.10 13.11 -15.74
N LYS A 114 10.21 14.17 -14.93
CA LYS A 114 11.35 15.10 -14.98
C LYS A 114 12.68 14.41 -14.70
N LYS A 115 12.73 13.47 -13.73
CA LYS A 115 13.95 12.71 -13.42
C LYS A 115 14.33 11.73 -14.53
N LEU A 116 13.35 11.22 -15.26
CA LEU A 116 13.54 10.40 -16.45
C LEU A 116 13.94 11.22 -17.70
N GLY A 117 13.91 12.56 -17.62
CA GLY A 117 14.16 13.42 -18.78
C GLY A 117 13.09 13.33 -19.87
N MET A 118 11.87 12.89 -19.53
CA MET A 118 10.75 12.75 -20.47
C MET A 118 9.57 13.64 -20.11
N ASP A 119 8.72 13.90 -21.09
CA ASP A 119 7.47 14.62 -20.86
C ASP A 119 6.44 13.75 -20.12
N ILE A 120 5.47 14.42 -19.49
CA ILE A 120 4.44 13.73 -18.69
C ILE A 120 3.56 12.79 -19.52
N SER A 121 3.32 13.08 -20.81
CA SER A 121 2.52 12.20 -21.68
C SER A 121 3.23 10.88 -21.92
N SER A 122 4.53 10.92 -22.21
CA SER A 122 5.36 9.73 -22.36
C SER A 122 5.40 8.90 -21.08
N PHE A 123 5.55 9.53 -19.91
CA PHE A 123 5.48 8.82 -18.63
C PHE A 123 4.12 8.16 -18.38
N LEU A 124 3.01 8.85 -18.69
CA LEU A 124 1.66 8.30 -18.53
C LEU A 124 1.40 7.11 -19.46
N LYS A 125 2.08 7.02 -20.62
CA LYS A 125 2.04 5.82 -21.47
C LYS A 125 2.68 4.62 -20.76
N LEU A 126 3.88 4.78 -20.20
CA LEU A 126 4.54 3.73 -19.41
C LEU A 126 3.68 3.29 -18.22
N LEU A 127 3.07 4.24 -17.52
CA LEU A 127 2.17 3.93 -16.41
C LEU A 127 0.91 3.17 -16.88
N ASN A 128 0.39 3.47 -18.06
CA ASN A 128 -0.71 2.72 -18.66
C ASN A 128 -0.30 1.31 -19.11
N GLU A 129 0.95 1.11 -19.54
CA GLU A 129 1.47 -0.23 -19.82
C GLU A 129 1.53 -1.09 -18.55
N GLN A 130 1.96 -0.52 -17.42
CA GLN A 130 1.92 -1.18 -16.11
C GLN A 130 0.49 -1.58 -15.72
N LYS A 131 -0.50 -0.74 -16.03
CA LYS A 131 -1.92 -1.06 -15.83
C LYS A 131 -2.35 -2.31 -16.62
N LEU A 132 -1.90 -2.45 -17.87
CA LEU A 132 -2.22 -3.64 -18.69
C LEU A 132 -1.63 -4.92 -18.10
N ILE A 133 -0.41 -4.85 -17.56
CA ILE A 133 0.22 -5.97 -16.84
C ILE A 133 -0.65 -6.39 -15.64
N ILE A 134 -1.14 -5.42 -14.86
CA ILE A 134 -2.02 -5.67 -13.72
C ILE A 134 -3.34 -6.29 -14.16
N VAL A 135 -3.95 -5.83 -15.27
CA VAL A 135 -5.17 -6.44 -15.82
C VAL A 135 -4.94 -7.89 -16.20
N LYS A 136 -3.83 -8.19 -16.90
CA LYS A 136 -3.46 -9.57 -17.27
C LYS A 136 -3.26 -10.44 -16.04
N ARG A 137 -2.59 -9.92 -15.00
CA ARG A 137 -2.45 -10.61 -13.72
C ARG A 137 -3.80 -10.85 -13.06
N GLY A 138 -4.73 -9.90 -13.16
CA GLY A 138 -6.11 -9.99 -12.68
C GLY A 138 -6.84 -11.20 -13.21
N SER A 139 -6.75 -11.44 -14.52
CA SER A 139 -7.35 -12.61 -15.16
C SER A 139 -6.82 -13.94 -14.61
N LEU A 140 -5.52 -14.01 -14.26
CA LEU A 140 -4.93 -15.22 -13.65
C LEU A 140 -5.44 -15.44 -12.22
N GLU A 141 -5.62 -14.37 -11.43
CA GLU A 141 -6.19 -14.48 -10.08
C GLU A 141 -7.67 -14.88 -10.11
N LEU A 142 -8.42 -14.45 -11.13
CA LEU A 142 -9.80 -14.90 -11.34
C LEU A 142 -9.85 -16.40 -11.68
N ALA A 143 -9.04 -16.86 -12.63
CA ALA A 143 -8.97 -18.27 -13.01
C ALA A 143 -8.61 -19.16 -11.80
N TYR A 144 -7.64 -18.74 -10.98
CA TYR A 144 -7.30 -19.44 -9.75
C TYR A 144 -8.49 -19.55 -8.77
N CYS A 145 -9.28 -18.47 -8.62
CA CYS A 145 -10.47 -18.51 -7.77
C CYS A 145 -11.54 -19.47 -8.32
N GLU A 146 -11.76 -19.47 -9.64
CA GLU A 146 -12.70 -20.36 -10.32
C GLU A 146 -12.27 -21.84 -10.15
N ASP A 147 -11.00 -22.13 -10.37
CA ASP A 147 -10.43 -23.48 -10.19
C ASP A 147 -10.58 -23.95 -8.74
N LYS A 148 -10.36 -23.07 -7.76
CA LYS A 148 -10.54 -23.39 -6.34
C LYS A 148 -11.99 -23.66 -5.98
N ILE A 149 -12.95 -22.97 -6.59
CA ILE A 149 -14.39 -23.26 -6.42
C ILE A 149 -14.69 -24.67 -6.94
N GLU A 150 -14.17 -25.04 -8.11
CA GLU A 150 -14.37 -26.37 -8.68
C GLU A 150 -13.66 -27.49 -7.90
N GLU A 151 -12.53 -27.20 -7.27
CA GLU A 151 -11.85 -28.11 -6.34
C GLU A 151 -12.70 -28.36 -5.09
N ILE A 152 -13.20 -27.30 -4.45
CA ILE A 152 -14.04 -27.40 -3.24
C ILE A 152 -15.33 -28.17 -3.52
N LYS A 153 -15.93 -28.00 -4.70
CA LYS A 153 -17.14 -28.74 -5.11
C LYS A 153 -16.92 -30.26 -5.17
N LYS A 154 -15.68 -30.73 -5.30
CA LYS A 154 -15.33 -32.16 -5.38
C LYS A 154 -15.02 -32.78 -4.02
N TYR A 155 -15.03 -32.00 -2.93
CA TYR A 155 -14.71 -32.51 -1.60
C TYR A 155 -15.75 -33.52 -1.12
N THR A 156 -15.28 -34.54 -0.38
CA THR A 156 -16.19 -35.37 0.40
C THR A 156 -16.80 -34.56 1.55
N HIS A 157 -17.87 -35.08 2.15
CA HIS A 157 -18.51 -34.46 3.29
C HIS A 157 -17.52 -34.21 4.45
N GLU A 158 -16.65 -35.17 4.75
CA GLU A 158 -15.64 -35.07 5.82
C GLU A 158 -14.58 -34.03 5.49
N GLN A 159 -14.11 -33.97 4.24
CA GLN A 159 -13.14 -32.98 3.78
C GLN A 159 -13.71 -31.56 3.85
N ALA A 160 -14.96 -31.38 3.43
CA ALA A 160 -15.65 -30.09 3.49
C ALA A 160 -15.83 -29.61 4.93
N ILE A 161 -16.24 -30.50 5.85
CA ILE A 161 -16.35 -30.16 7.28
C ILE A 161 -15.00 -29.79 7.87
N SER A 162 -13.95 -30.57 7.60
CA SER A 162 -12.61 -30.31 8.13
C SER A 162 -12.06 -28.96 7.65
N GLU A 163 -12.17 -28.67 6.34
CA GLU A 163 -11.68 -27.40 5.81
C GLU A 163 -12.52 -26.21 6.31
N LEU A 164 -13.83 -26.39 6.55
CA LEU A 164 -14.69 -25.36 7.13
C LEU A 164 -14.31 -25.04 8.58
N ILE A 165 -14.05 -26.05 9.42
CA ILE A 165 -13.59 -25.86 10.80
C ILE A 165 -12.26 -25.08 10.82
N LYS A 166 -11.35 -25.44 9.91
CA LYS A 166 -10.05 -24.79 9.76
C LYS A 166 -10.16 -23.35 9.27
N GLU A 167 -10.96 -23.07 8.25
CA GLU A 167 -11.13 -21.70 7.70
C GLU A 167 -11.81 -20.77 8.69
N THR A 168 -12.77 -21.28 9.47
CA THR A 168 -13.46 -20.50 10.52
C THR A 168 -12.59 -20.25 11.76
N LYS A 169 -11.48 -20.99 11.90
CA LYS A 169 -10.50 -20.87 12.98
C LYS A 169 -11.10 -21.02 14.37
N LEU A 170 -12.07 -21.94 14.51
CA LEU A 170 -12.84 -22.10 15.75
C LEU A 170 -11.94 -22.63 16.88
N GLU A 171 -11.02 -23.54 16.58
CA GLU A 171 -10.09 -24.10 17.56
C GLU A 171 -9.13 -23.03 18.10
N GLU A 172 -8.58 -22.16 17.24
CA GLU A 172 -7.73 -21.07 17.72
C GLU A 172 -8.53 -20.06 18.56
N ARG A 173 -9.78 -19.77 18.19
CA ARG A 173 -10.65 -18.87 18.99
C ARG A 173 -10.89 -19.44 20.38
N ILE A 174 -11.19 -20.74 20.48
CA ILE A 174 -11.36 -21.43 21.77
C ILE A 174 -10.07 -21.34 22.59
N SER A 175 -8.92 -21.60 21.97
CA SER A 175 -7.61 -21.52 22.64
C SER A 175 -7.32 -20.12 23.18
N VAL A 176 -7.58 -19.06 22.41
CA VAL A 176 -7.38 -17.67 22.85
C VAL A 176 -8.33 -17.32 24.01
N ILE A 177 -9.60 -17.72 23.94
CA ILE A 177 -10.56 -17.49 25.03
C ILE A 177 -10.10 -18.19 26.31
N ASN A 178 -9.68 -19.46 26.22
CA ASN A 178 -9.18 -20.21 27.37
C ASN A 178 -7.92 -19.56 27.96
N SER A 179 -6.96 -19.16 27.11
CA SER A 179 -5.75 -18.47 27.58
C SER A 179 -6.09 -17.16 28.30
N TYR A 180 -7.07 -16.41 27.80
CA TYR A 180 -7.52 -15.18 28.44
C TYR A 180 -8.19 -15.47 29.78
N LEU A 181 -9.08 -16.46 29.85
CA LEU A 181 -9.73 -16.87 31.10
C LEU A 181 -8.72 -17.37 32.14
N SER A 182 -7.71 -18.15 31.73
CA SER A 182 -6.62 -18.57 32.63
C SER A 182 -5.82 -17.38 33.16
N SER A 183 -5.51 -16.39 32.32
CA SER A 183 -4.79 -15.17 32.77
C SER A 183 -5.59 -14.30 33.75
N LEU A 184 -6.92 -14.45 33.78
CA LEU A 184 -7.80 -13.79 34.73
C LEU A 184 -8.03 -14.60 36.01
N GLY A 185 -7.76 -15.91 35.98
CA GLY A 185 -7.92 -16.84 37.10
C GLY A 185 -6.75 -16.83 38.09
N ASP A 186 -5.66 -16.10 37.80
CA ASP A 186 -4.50 -15.92 38.69
C ASP A 186 -4.68 -14.74 39.68
N VAL A 187 -5.91 -14.26 39.89
CA VAL A 187 -6.24 -13.27 40.92
C VAL A 187 -7.01 -13.96 42.05
N ASP A 188 -6.35 -14.02 43.22
CA ASP A 188 -6.83 -14.37 44.56
C ASP A 188 -6.56 -15.79 45.08
N GLU A 189 -5.32 -16.05 45.53
CA GLU A 189 -5.07 -16.70 46.83
C GLU A 189 -3.81 -16.10 47.49
N GLN A 190 -3.93 -14.89 48.04
CA GLN A 190 -3.13 -14.47 49.21
C GLN A 190 -4.08 -13.89 50.25
N SER A 191 -4.57 -14.80 51.10
CA SER A 191 -5.04 -14.49 52.45
C SER A 191 -3.87 -14.18 53.38
#